data_AF-A0A940AKK6-F1
#
_entry.id   AF-A0A940AKK6-F1
#
_cell.length_a   1.000
_cell.length_b   1.000
_cell.length_c   1.000
_cell.angle_alpha   90.00
_cell.angle_beta   90.00
_cell.angle_gamma   90.00
#
_symmetry.space_group_name_H-M   'P 1'
#
loop_
_entity.id
_entity.type
_entity.pdbx_description
1 polymer ?
#
loop_
_entity_poly.entity_id
_entity_poly.type
_entity_poly.pdbx_seq_one_letter_code
_entity_poly.pdbx_strand_id
1 'polypeptide(L)'
;MRIAVGLGRQRGEKELEASGVNRRDFMKFCTAVAVTMGFGPAFATDVAAALTGKRPSVVYLHEAECTGCSEALLRTVNPFIGPLILDTISLDYHETIMAAAGEAAEAALEQAVANPDGFVCVVEGAIPTADNGKFGYIAGHTMLETVRRIVPKAKLTVCMGTCSAYGGVQAAKPNPTQAKGVNEVCADLGVKAVCIPGCPPNPLNLVGTLVAYLTGKPIDLDEYNRPTMFYGKTIHEQCERKKHFDAGEFAPSFNSEEARNGWCLYDLGCKGPSTYNNCPKALFNQTNWPVGAGHPCIGCSEPGFWDELSPFYQN
;
A
#
# COMPACT_ATOMS: atom_id res chain seq x y z
N MET A 1 20.43 -20.42 19.93
CA MET A 1 18.98 -20.66 19.80
C MET A 1 18.63 -20.51 18.32
N ARG A 2 18.48 -21.62 17.58
CA ARG A 2 18.25 -21.57 16.13
C ARG A 2 16.78 -21.20 15.89
N ILE A 3 16.54 -19.96 15.46
CA ILE A 3 15.23 -19.48 15.02
C ILE A 3 14.89 -20.26 13.76
N ALA A 4 13.90 -21.16 13.85
CA ALA A 4 13.55 -22.08 12.78
C ALA A 4 12.73 -21.35 11.70
N VAL A 5 13.40 -20.94 10.64
CA VAL A 5 12.82 -20.40 9.40
C VAL A 5 12.32 -21.56 8.54
N GLY A 6 11.09 -21.46 8.02
CA GLY A 6 10.59 -22.32 6.93
C GLY A 6 9.94 -23.63 7.36
N LEU A 7 8.67 -23.60 7.77
CA LEU A 7 7.90 -24.81 8.05
C LEU A 7 6.67 -24.85 7.12
N GLY A 8 6.71 -25.74 6.12
CA GLY A 8 5.79 -25.74 4.99
C GLY A 8 4.33 -26.12 5.27
N ARG A 9 3.56 -26.14 4.18
CA ARG A 9 2.10 -26.32 4.02
C ARG A 9 1.31 -27.06 5.12
N GLN A 10 1.76 -28.23 5.59
CA GLN A 10 1.04 -29.00 6.62
C GLN A 10 1.03 -28.33 8.00
N ARG A 11 2.01 -27.47 8.27
CA ARG A 11 2.11 -26.75 9.54
C ARG A 11 1.36 -25.42 9.48
N GLY A 12 1.39 -24.70 8.35
CA GLY A 12 0.59 -23.49 8.13
C GLY A 12 -0.92 -23.75 8.25
N GLU A 13 -1.45 -24.85 7.69
CA GLU A 13 -2.87 -25.21 7.88
C GLU A 13 -3.20 -25.50 9.36
N LYS A 14 -2.31 -26.15 10.10
CA LYS A 14 -2.49 -26.42 11.54
C LYS A 14 -2.32 -25.17 12.41
N GLU A 15 -1.44 -24.24 12.03
CA GLU A 15 -1.19 -22.98 12.74
C GLU A 15 -2.31 -21.96 12.49
N LEU A 16 -2.87 -21.92 11.28
CA LEU A 16 -4.10 -21.18 10.95
C LEU A 16 -5.30 -21.69 11.76
N GLU A 17 -5.50 -23.01 11.82
CA GLU A 17 -6.55 -23.62 12.65
C GLU A 17 -6.35 -23.32 14.14
N ALA A 18 -5.10 -23.38 14.64
CA ALA A 18 -4.77 -23.03 16.02
C ALA A 18 -4.97 -21.53 16.32
N SER A 19 -4.87 -20.66 15.31
CA SER A 19 -5.08 -19.21 15.41
C SER A 19 -6.54 -18.79 15.14
N GLY A 20 -7.46 -19.75 15.03
CA GLY A 20 -8.89 -19.49 14.83
C GLY A 20 -9.30 -19.15 13.39
N VAL A 21 -8.38 -19.25 12.43
CA VAL A 21 -8.66 -19.02 11.00
C VAL A 21 -9.00 -20.35 10.35
N ASN A 22 -10.27 -20.58 10.05
CA ASN A 22 -10.67 -21.80 9.36
C ASN A 22 -10.31 -21.75 7.87
N ARG A 23 -10.07 -22.93 7.27
CA ARG A 23 -9.73 -23.08 5.85
C ARG A 23 -10.69 -22.39 4.88
N ARG A 24 -11.98 -22.27 5.24
CA ARG A 24 -13.00 -21.65 4.38
C ARG A 24 -12.77 -20.15 4.26
N ASP A 25 -12.46 -19.47 5.36
CA ASP A 25 -12.24 -18.02 5.36
C ASP A 25 -10.93 -17.66 4.65
N PHE A 26 -9.88 -18.46 4.84
CA PHE A 26 -8.64 -18.35 4.07
C PHE A 26 -8.87 -18.51 2.55
N MET A 27 -9.67 -19.49 2.12
CA MET A 27 -9.96 -19.65 0.69
C MET A 27 -10.86 -18.54 0.11
N LYS A 28 -11.76 -17.96 0.90
CA LYS A 28 -12.54 -16.78 0.49
C LYS A 28 -11.64 -15.60 0.20
N PHE A 29 -10.61 -15.38 1.02
CA PHE A 29 -9.62 -14.37 0.69
C PHE A 29 -8.93 -14.64 -0.62
N CYS A 30 -8.39 -15.85 -0.75
CA CYS A 30 -7.57 -16.17 -1.90
C CYS A 30 -8.38 -15.94 -3.18
N THR A 31 -9.69 -16.19 -3.10
CA THR A 31 -10.68 -15.82 -4.11
C THR A 31 -10.83 -14.30 -4.28
N ALA A 32 -10.99 -13.54 -3.20
CA ALA A 32 -11.09 -12.07 -3.26
C ALA A 32 -9.85 -11.41 -3.85
N VAL A 33 -8.64 -11.85 -3.49
CA VAL A 33 -7.38 -11.40 -4.09
C VAL A 33 -7.33 -11.78 -5.55
N ALA A 34 -7.59 -13.05 -5.89
CA ALA A 34 -7.65 -13.48 -7.28
C ALA A 34 -8.58 -12.59 -8.12
N VAL A 35 -9.81 -12.35 -7.65
CA VAL A 35 -10.82 -11.52 -8.33
C VAL A 35 -10.39 -10.07 -8.42
N THR A 36 -9.76 -9.52 -7.38
CA THR A 36 -9.29 -8.14 -7.40
C THR A 36 -8.12 -7.97 -8.37
N MET A 37 -7.27 -8.98 -8.48
CA MET A 37 -6.21 -9.08 -9.48
C MET A 37 -6.73 -9.34 -10.91
N GLY A 38 -8.04 -9.45 -11.11
CA GLY A 38 -8.66 -9.73 -12.42
C GLY A 38 -8.66 -11.20 -12.83
N PHE A 39 -8.28 -12.12 -11.94
CA PHE A 39 -8.34 -13.56 -12.18
C PHE A 39 -9.67 -14.17 -11.72
N GLY A 40 -10.02 -15.32 -12.28
CA GLY A 40 -11.20 -16.08 -11.86
C GLY A 40 -11.03 -16.73 -10.46
N PRO A 41 -12.12 -17.14 -9.81
CA PRO A 41 -12.08 -17.79 -8.48
C PRO A 41 -11.19 -19.03 -8.39
N ALA A 42 -10.97 -19.73 -9.50
CA ALA A 42 -10.08 -20.89 -9.56
C ALA A 42 -8.63 -20.56 -9.18
N PHE A 43 -8.19 -19.31 -9.36
CA PHE A 43 -6.83 -18.89 -8.99
C PHE A 43 -6.64 -18.78 -7.47
N ALA A 44 -7.70 -18.93 -6.67
CA ALA A 44 -7.61 -18.94 -5.22
C ALA A 44 -6.65 -20.02 -4.68
N THR A 45 -6.50 -21.17 -5.35
CA THR A 45 -5.56 -22.20 -4.89
C THR A 45 -4.11 -21.81 -5.06
N ASP A 46 -3.77 -21.06 -6.11
CA ASP A 46 -2.42 -20.57 -6.35
C ASP A 46 -2.06 -19.44 -5.37
N VAL A 47 -3.03 -18.56 -5.09
CA VAL A 47 -2.91 -17.56 -4.03
C VAL A 47 -2.67 -18.27 -2.69
N ALA A 48 -3.48 -19.27 -2.34
CA ALA A 48 -3.30 -20.04 -1.11
C ALA A 48 -1.93 -20.73 -1.01
N ALA A 49 -1.43 -21.28 -2.13
CA ALA A 49 -0.13 -21.94 -2.17
C ALA A 49 1.04 -20.96 -1.97
N ALA A 50 0.99 -19.79 -2.61
CA ALA A 50 2.00 -18.74 -2.39
C ALA A 50 2.00 -18.22 -0.96
N LEU A 51 0.81 -18.12 -0.35
CA LEU A 51 0.63 -17.67 1.02
C LEU A 51 1.03 -18.71 2.09
N THR A 52 1.40 -19.93 1.71
CA THR A 52 1.73 -21.05 2.64
C THR A 52 3.09 -21.72 2.36
N GLY A 53 3.90 -21.12 1.47
CA GLY A 53 5.24 -21.58 1.08
C GLY A 53 6.37 -21.15 2.02
N LYS A 54 7.64 -21.22 1.55
CA LYS A 54 8.78 -20.59 2.25
C LYS A 54 8.53 -19.08 2.28
N ARG A 55 8.38 -18.53 3.49
CA ARG A 55 8.00 -17.13 3.70
C ARG A 55 9.11 -16.19 3.21
N PRO A 56 8.86 -15.30 2.22
CA PRO A 56 9.83 -14.31 1.81
C PRO A 56 10.14 -13.35 2.95
N SER A 57 11.42 -12.99 3.08
CA SER A 57 11.84 -11.91 3.97
C SER A 57 11.29 -10.58 3.49
N VAL A 58 10.69 -9.81 4.39
CA VAL A 58 10.18 -8.46 4.15
C VAL A 58 10.86 -7.51 5.14
N VAL A 59 11.51 -6.49 4.60
CA VAL A 59 12.06 -5.34 5.34
C VAL A 59 11.13 -4.15 5.09
N TYR A 60 10.50 -3.65 6.14
CA TYR A 60 9.59 -2.51 6.07
C TYR A 60 10.28 -1.29 6.69
N LEU A 61 10.62 -0.30 5.85
CA LEU A 61 11.30 0.94 6.25
C LEU A 61 10.29 2.08 6.43
N HIS A 62 10.52 2.90 7.46
CA HIS A 62 9.76 4.11 7.75
C HIS A 62 10.65 5.32 7.50
N GLU A 63 10.17 6.28 6.70
CA GLU A 63 10.92 7.49 6.35
C GLU A 63 10.14 8.73 6.83
N ALA A 64 9.93 9.77 6.00
CA ALA A 64 9.02 10.87 6.34
C ALA A 64 7.56 10.44 6.14
N GLU A 65 6.94 9.91 7.20
CA GLU A 65 5.61 9.31 7.19
C GLU A 65 4.72 9.75 8.38
N CYS A 66 3.51 9.20 8.43
CA CYS A 66 2.52 9.42 9.49
C CYS A 66 1.98 8.12 10.10
N THR A 67 2.58 6.99 9.72
CA THR A 67 2.24 5.61 10.11
C THR A 67 0.85 5.16 9.66
N GLY A 68 0.12 5.99 8.90
CA GLY A 68 -1.18 5.67 8.37
C GLY A 68 -1.16 4.52 7.36
N CYS A 69 -0.06 4.29 6.65
CA CYS A 69 0.03 3.17 5.71
C CYS A 69 0.32 1.85 6.45
N SER A 70 1.16 1.89 7.49
CA SER A 70 1.30 0.79 8.44
C SER A 70 -0.04 0.44 9.09
N GLU A 71 -0.78 1.44 9.60
CA GLU A 71 -2.11 1.23 10.18
C GLU A 71 -3.08 0.63 9.16
N ALA A 72 -3.06 1.09 7.91
CA ALA A 72 -3.85 0.51 6.83
C ALA A 72 -3.50 -0.97 6.59
N LEU A 73 -2.21 -1.31 6.57
CA LEU A 73 -1.75 -2.70 6.50
C LEU A 73 -2.31 -3.53 7.66
N LEU A 74 -2.28 -3.02 8.89
CA LEU A 74 -2.86 -3.70 10.06
C LEU A 74 -4.39 -3.92 9.94
N ARG A 75 -5.09 -3.21 9.05
CA ARG A 75 -6.51 -3.42 8.74
C ARG A 75 -6.77 -4.45 7.64
N THR A 76 -5.75 -5.16 7.14
CA THR A 76 -6.02 -6.34 6.30
C THR A 76 -6.85 -7.34 7.11
N VAL A 77 -7.92 -7.86 6.50
CA VAL A 77 -8.79 -8.87 7.13
C VAL A 77 -8.78 -10.19 6.40
N ASN A 78 -8.19 -10.22 5.19
CA ASN A 78 -8.24 -11.39 4.35
C ASN A 78 -6.86 -11.89 3.88
N PRO A 79 -5.74 -11.48 4.46
CA PRO A 79 -5.56 -12.20 5.71
C PRO A 79 -5.64 -11.16 6.78
N PHE A 80 -5.99 -11.56 7.99
CA PHE A 80 -5.63 -10.72 9.11
C PHE A 80 -4.10 -10.60 9.15
N ILE A 81 -3.60 -9.52 9.75
CA ILE A 81 -2.16 -9.28 9.84
C ILE A 81 -1.41 -10.47 10.47
N GLY A 82 -2.00 -11.14 11.46
CA GLY A 82 -1.45 -12.34 12.10
C GLY A 82 -1.11 -13.44 11.08
N PRO A 83 -2.10 -14.01 10.38
CA PRO A 83 -1.86 -14.96 9.29
C PRO A 83 -0.88 -14.45 8.22
N LEU A 84 -0.93 -13.16 7.86
CA LEU A 84 0.00 -12.60 6.88
C LEU A 84 1.46 -12.74 7.35
N ILE A 85 1.78 -12.36 8.59
CA ILE A 85 3.16 -12.39 9.10
C ILE A 85 3.60 -13.76 9.64
N LEU A 86 2.64 -14.63 9.99
CA LEU A 86 2.92 -15.97 10.51
C LEU A 86 3.05 -17.00 9.38
N ASP A 87 2.18 -16.92 8.37
CA ASP A 87 2.04 -17.97 7.35
C ASP A 87 2.56 -17.53 5.98
N THR A 88 2.42 -16.24 5.63
CA THR A 88 2.72 -15.76 4.27
C THR A 88 4.09 -15.14 4.13
N ILE A 89 4.44 -14.13 4.93
CA ILE A 89 5.71 -13.40 4.87
C ILE A 89 6.49 -13.57 6.17
N SER A 90 7.80 -13.33 6.11
CA SER A 90 8.61 -13.11 7.30
C SER A 90 8.86 -11.61 7.39
N LEU A 91 8.09 -10.93 8.24
CA LEU A 91 8.28 -9.49 8.48
C LEU A 91 9.47 -9.31 9.44
N ASP A 92 10.66 -9.26 8.85
CA ASP A 92 11.93 -9.36 9.59
C ASP A 92 12.37 -8.00 10.16
N TYR A 93 11.82 -6.91 9.64
CA TYR A 93 12.01 -5.57 10.17
C TYR A 93 10.76 -4.71 9.95
N HIS A 94 10.25 -4.09 11.02
CA HIS A 94 9.14 -3.13 11.00
C HIS A 94 9.09 -2.39 12.34
N GLU A 95 9.49 -1.11 12.35
CA GLU A 95 9.74 -0.35 13.59
C GLU A 95 8.51 -0.26 14.51
N THR A 96 7.31 -0.13 13.93
CA THR A 96 6.07 0.01 14.72
C THR A 96 5.71 -1.21 15.58
N ILE A 97 6.03 -2.43 15.15
CA ILE A 97 5.52 -3.67 15.77
C ILE A 97 6.61 -4.67 16.15
N MET A 98 7.87 -4.42 15.81
CA MET A 98 8.97 -5.30 16.19
C MET A 98 9.27 -5.23 17.69
N ALA A 99 9.73 -6.35 18.26
CA ALA A 99 10.03 -6.43 19.68
C ALA A 99 11.38 -5.80 20.06
N ALA A 100 12.36 -5.84 19.14
CA ALA A 100 13.69 -5.29 19.38
C ALA A 100 13.72 -3.76 19.19
N ALA A 101 14.63 -3.08 19.88
CA ALA A 101 14.83 -1.63 19.81
C ALA A 101 16.33 -1.27 19.87
N GLY A 102 16.67 -0.04 19.50
CA GLY A 102 18.06 0.45 19.49
C GLY A 102 18.98 -0.43 18.65
N GLU A 103 20.19 -0.69 19.13
CA GLU A 103 21.20 -1.51 18.45
C GLU A 103 20.70 -2.92 18.08
N ALA A 104 19.79 -3.50 18.88
CA ALA A 104 19.21 -4.81 18.57
C ALA A 104 18.25 -4.75 17.36
N ALA A 105 17.56 -3.62 17.16
CA ALA A 105 16.74 -3.39 15.97
C ALA A 105 17.64 -3.16 14.74
N GLU A 106 18.72 -2.41 14.88
CA GLU A 106 19.71 -2.22 13.81
C GLU A 106 20.34 -3.55 13.39
N ALA A 107 20.72 -4.40 14.35
CA ALA A 107 21.24 -5.73 14.06
C ALA A 107 20.22 -6.62 13.33
N ALA A 108 18.93 -6.52 13.68
CA ALA A 108 17.86 -7.23 12.98
C ALA A 108 17.71 -6.73 11.53
N LEU A 109 17.80 -5.42 11.30
CA LEU A 109 17.78 -4.83 9.96
C LEU A 109 18.94 -5.35 9.11
N GLU A 110 20.17 -5.27 9.62
CA GLU A 110 21.35 -5.75 8.89
C GLU A 110 21.27 -7.25 8.61
N GLN A 111 20.76 -8.05 9.56
CA GLN A 111 20.53 -9.47 9.35
C GLN A 111 19.52 -9.74 8.22
N ALA A 112 18.42 -9.00 8.19
CA ALA A 112 17.39 -9.15 7.16
C ALA A 112 17.91 -8.74 5.77
N VAL A 113 18.65 -7.63 5.69
CA VAL A 113 19.26 -7.13 4.45
C VAL A 113 20.37 -8.06 3.93
N ALA A 114 21.10 -8.73 4.82
CA ALA A 114 22.13 -9.70 4.48
C ALA A 114 21.60 -11.12 4.18
N ASN A 115 20.28 -11.31 4.17
CA ASN A 115 19.66 -12.62 3.95
C ASN A 115 20.09 -13.18 2.57
N PRO A 116 20.71 -14.38 2.50
CA PRO A 116 21.16 -14.98 1.24
C PRO A 116 20.00 -15.34 0.30
N ASP A 117 18.79 -15.53 0.82
CA ASP A 117 17.58 -15.70 0.02
C ASP A 117 17.04 -14.36 -0.53
N GLY A 118 17.68 -13.24 -0.20
CA GLY A 118 17.22 -11.88 -0.50
C GLY A 118 15.96 -11.49 0.28
N PHE A 119 15.47 -10.29 0.00
CA PHE A 119 14.31 -9.70 0.69
C PHE A 119 13.48 -8.83 -0.24
N VAL A 120 12.20 -8.64 0.11
CA VAL A 120 11.34 -7.59 -0.42
C VAL A 120 11.48 -6.38 0.48
N CYS A 121 11.67 -5.19 -0.09
CA CYS A 121 11.71 -3.94 0.65
C CYS A 121 10.39 -3.20 0.45
N VAL A 122 9.68 -2.94 1.55
CA VAL A 122 8.52 -2.05 1.57
C VAL A 122 8.97 -0.73 2.19
N VAL A 123 8.67 0.39 1.54
CA VAL A 123 9.02 1.72 2.03
C VAL A 123 7.75 2.52 2.28
N GLU A 124 7.58 3.01 3.50
CA GLU A 124 6.56 3.97 3.89
C GLU A 124 7.20 5.33 4.15
N GLY A 125 6.63 6.39 3.55
CA GLY A 125 7.13 7.75 3.74
C GLY A 125 8.05 8.25 2.63
N ALA A 126 8.11 9.57 2.50
CA ALA A 126 9.02 10.20 1.55
C ALA A 126 10.42 10.32 2.11
N ILE A 127 11.38 10.61 1.25
CA ILE A 127 12.77 10.72 1.62
C ILE A 127 13.13 12.20 1.66
N PRO A 128 13.38 12.79 2.84
CA PRO A 128 13.86 14.16 2.94
C PRO A 128 15.28 14.25 2.37
N THR A 129 15.54 15.19 1.45
CA THR A 129 16.85 15.31 0.79
C THR A 129 17.56 16.63 1.05
N ALA A 130 16.87 17.64 1.59
CA ALA A 130 17.46 18.92 1.95
C ALA A 130 18.57 18.75 3.00
N ASP A 131 19.57 19.64 2.93
CA ASP A 131 20.77 19.60 3.77
C ASP A 131 21.42 18.21 3.83
N ASN A 132 21.48 17.50 2.69
CA ASN A 132 22.00 16.13 2.59
C ASN A 132 21.25 15.12 3.48
N GLY A 133 19.93 15.27 3.61
CA GLY A 133 19.05 14.32 4.30
C GLY A 133 18.94 14.50 5.81
N LYS A 134 19.49 15.58 6.39
CA LYS A 134 19.52 15.80 7.84
C LYS A 134 18.16 16.07 8.50
N PHE A 135 17.09 16.17 7.74
CA PHE A 135 15.73 16.35 8.28
C PHE A 135 15.07 15.05 8.72
N GLY A 136 15.72 13.89 8.55
CA GLY A 136 15.21 12.60 9.00
C GLY A 136 16.34 11.63 9.35
N TYR A 137 16.31 11.09 10.56
CA TYR A 137 17.32 10.18 11.08
C TYR A 137 16.70 8.97 11.76
N ILE A 138 17.29 7.81 11.52
CA ILE A 138 17.03 6.57 12.26
C ILE A 138 18.39 6.01 12.65
N ALA A 139 18.59 5.74 13.95
CA ALA A 139 19.84 5.20 14.46
C ALA A 139 21.11 6.01 14.04
N GLY A 140 20.98 7.33 13.91
CA GLY A 140 22.11 8.20 13.53
C GLY A 140 22.44 8.22 12.03
N HIS A 141 21.76 7.42 11.21
CA HIS A 141 21.84 7.46 9.75
C HIS A 141 20.72 8.31 9.17
N THR A 142 21.02 9.08 8.12
CA THR A 142 19.95 9.81 7.44
C THR A 142 19.02 8.83 6.75
N MET A 143 17.72 9.13 6.72
CA MET A 143 16.71 8.43 5.92
C MET A 143 17.17 8.20 4.47
N LEU A 144 17.73 9.26 3.87
CA LEU A 144 18.33 9.22 2.52
C LEU A 144 19.45 8.16 2.39
N GLU A 145 20.36 8.09 3.34
CA GLU A 145 21.45 7.10 3.35
C GLU A 145 20.90 5.68 3.47
N THR A 146 19.98 5.44 4.40
CA THR A 146 19.35 4.13 4.62
C THR A 146 18.67 3.63 3.36
N VAL A 147 17.81 4.44 2.75
CA VAL A 147 17.10 4.10 1.50
C VAL A 147 18.08 3.78 0.38
N ARG A 148 19.06 4.65 0.13
CA ARG A 148 20.04 4.45 -0.96
C ARG A 148 20.95 3.24 -0.73
N ARG A 149 21.15 2.82 0.52
CA ARG A 149 21.95 1.64 0.90
C ARG A 149 21.17 0.33 0.78
N ILE A 150 19.89 0.33 1.13
CA ILE A 150 19.08 -0.89 1.29
C ILE A 150 18.25 -1.17 0.03
N VAL A 151 17.57 -0.18 -0.52
CA VAL A 151 16.61 -0.36 -1.62
C VAL A 151 17.22 -1.05 -2.85
N PRO A 152 18.43 -0.69 -3.35
CA PRO A 152 19.02 -1.34 -4.51
C PRO A 152 19.37 -2.82 -4.33
N LYS A 153 19.39 -3.33 -3.08
CA LYS A 153 19.69 -4.74 -2.77
C LYS A 153 18.43 -5.62 -2.74
N ALA A 154 17.25 -5.00 -2.71
CA ALA A 154 15.98 -5.73 -2.62
C ALA A 154 15.67 -6.47 -3.92
N LYS A 155 15.06 -7.65 -3.81
CA LYS A 155 14.55 -8.38 -4.99
C LYS A 155 13.33 -7.72 -5.60
N LEU A 156 12.56 -7.02 -4.77
CA LEU A 156 11.43 -6.18 -5.14
C LEU A 156 11.38 -5.02 -4.15
N THR A 157 11.20 -3.81 -4.66
CA THR A 157 10.89 -2.63 -3.85
C THR A 157 9.44 -2.21 -4.08
N VAL A 158 8.71 -1.99 -2.99
CA VAL A 158 7.33 -1.53 -3.02
C VAL A 158 7.20 -0.23 -2.23
N CYS A 159 6.70 0.82 -2.86
CA CYS A 159 6.32 2.05 -2.17
C CYS A 159 4.90 1.89 -1.62
N MET A 160 4.76 1.82 -0.30
CA MET A 160 3.48 1.74 0.38
C MET A 160 3.01 3.17 0.75
N GLY A 161 2.14 3.72 -0.09
CA GLY A 161 1.52 5.03 0.08
C GLY A 161 2.09 6.13 -0.83
N THR A 162 1.32 7.22 -0.94
CA THR A 162 1.65 8.35 -1.83
C THR A 162 2.93 9.07 -1.41
N CYS A 163 3.29 9.04 -0.12
CA CYS A 163 4.53 9.60 0.38
C CYS A 163 5.77 8.91 -0.22
N SER A 164 5.89 7.60 -0.09
CA SER A 164 7.03 6.86 -0.65
C SER A 164 6.99 6.78 -2.17
N ALA A 165 5.79 6.76 -2.76
CA ALA A 165 5.66 6.74 -4.21
C ALA A 165 6.09 8.08 -4.85
N TYR A 166 5.59 9.22 -4.35
CA TYR A 166 5.64 10.51 -5.06
C TYR A 166 6.01 11.71 -4.19
N GLY A 167 6.47 11.51 -2.95
CA GLY A 167 6.86 12.58 -2.02
C GLY A 167 5.77 12.99 -1.03
N GLY A 168 4.49 12.85 -1.38
CA GLY A 168 3.37 13.02 -0.44
C GLY A 168 3.24 14.40 0.20
N VAL A 169 2.76 14.44 1.46
CA VAL A 169 2.34 15.69 2.12
C VAL A 169 3.50 16.63 2.43
N GLN A 170 4.63 16.09 2.89
CA GLN A 170 5.86 16.85 3.12
C GLN A 170 6.46 17.42 1.83
N ALA A 171 6.14 16.85 0.66
CA ALA A 171 6.59 17.35 -0.64
C ALA A 171 5.68 18.44 -1.23
N ALA A 172 4.52 18.68 -0.62
CA ALA A 172 3.65 19.79 -1.02
C ALA A 172 4.37 21.13 -0.88
N LYS A 173 4.03 22.12 -1.70
CA LYS A 173 4.68 23.44 -1.67
C LYS A 173 4.59 24.06 -0.25
N PRO A 174 5.70 24.62 0.29
CA PRO A 174 6.96 24.92 -0.37
C PRO A 174 8.04 23.83 -0.30
N ASN A 175 7.72 22.60 0.13
CA ASN A 175 8.64 21.46 0.27
C ASN A 175 9.94 21.80 1.04
N PRO A 176 9.85 22.16 2.34
CA PRO A 176 10.99 22.65 3.11
C PRO A 176 12.11 21.63 3.29
N THR A 177 11.79 20.34 3.26
CA THR A 177 12.77 19.25 3.43
C THR A 177 13.23 18.65 2.11
N GLN A 178 12.80 19.20 0.97
CA GLN A 178 13.01 18.64 -0.37
C GLN A 178 12.67 17.14 -0.39
N ALA A 179 11.54 16.77 0.19
CA ALA A 179 11.05 15.41 0.24
C ALA A 179 10.70 14.91 -1.16
N LYS A 180 11.08 13.66 -1.44
CA LYS A 180 10.96 12.99 -2.74
C LYS A 180 10.47 11.55 -2.59
N GLY A 181 9.90 10.98 -3.64
CA GLY A 181 9.57 9.55 -3.69
C GLY A 181 10.80 8.66 -3.89
N VAL A 182 10.69 7.37 -3.59
CA VAL A 182 11.79 6.38 -3.67
C VAL A 182 12.37 6.32 -5.09
N ASN A 183 11.50 6.26 -6.11
CA ASN A 183 11.93 6.15 -7.51
C ASN A 183 12.72 7.39 -7.96
N GLU A 184 12.38 8.58 -7.46
CA GLU A 184 13.14 9.80 -7.75
C GLU A 184 14.50 9.79 -7.05
N VAL A 185 14.56 9.38 -5.78
CA VAL A 185 15.79 9.34 -4.99
C VAL A 185 16.78 8.27 -5.44
N CYS A 186 16.29 7.15 -5.97
CA CYS A 186 17.10 6.01 -6.38
C CYS A 186 17.19 5.83 -7.90
N ALA A 187 16.79 6.84 -8.69
CA ALA A 187 16.82 6.79 -10.15
C ALA A 187 18.22 6.50 -10.70
N ASP A 188 19.25 7.14 -10.13
CA ASP A 188 20.66 6.96 -10.50
C ASP A 188 21.21 5.58 -10.12
N LEU A 189 20.53 4.87 -9.24
CA LEU A 189 20.86 3.50 -8.82
C LEU A 189 20.11 2.44 -9.64
N GLY A 190 19.32 2.85 -10.65
CA GLY A 190 18.54 1.96 -11.51
C GLY A 190 17.34 1.31 -10.82
N VAL A 191 16.92 1.83 -9.66
CA VAL A 191 15.77 1.31 -8.92
C VAL A 191 14.47 1.72 -9.61
N LYS A 192 13.58 0.75 -9.79
CA LYS A 192 12.21 0.97 -10.24
C LYS A 192 11.23 0.23 -9.34
N ALA A 193 10.85 0.87 -8.24
CA ALA A 193 9.89 0.35 -7.28
C ALA A 193 8.47 0.33 -7.82
N VAL A 194 7.71 -0.67 -7.40
CA VAL A 194 6.24 -0.77 -7.60
C VAL A 194 5.57 0.21 -6.64
N CYS A 195 4.72 1.08 -7.17
CA CYS A 195 4.04 2.12 -6.38
C CYS A 195 2.62 1.69 -6.02
N ILE A 196 2.29 1.68 -4.73
CA ILE A 196 0.95 1.41 -4.21
C ILE A 196 0.45 2.68 -3.50
N PRO A 197 0.06 3.72 -4.26
CA PRO A 197 -0.30 5.00 -3.68
C PRO A 197 -1.73 5.02 -3.14
N GLY A 198 -2.04 6.10 -2.44
CA GLY A 198 -3.19 6.30 -1.57
C GLY A 198 -2.71 6.86 -0.23
N CYS A 199 -3.57 7.59 0.47
CA CYS A 199 -3.21 8.26 1.72
C CYS A 199 -4.19 7.93 2.86
N PRO A 200 -4.20 6.68 3.36
CA PRO A 200 -3.33 5.55 2.97
C PRO A 200 -3.91 4.70 1.82
N PRO A 201 -3.10 3.82 1.20
CA PRO A 201 -3.60 2.86 0.20
C PRO A 201 -4.45 1.77 0.86
N ASN A 202 -5.27 1.10 0.05
CA ASN A 202 -6.01 -0.07 0.52
C ASN A 202 -5.03 -1.24 0.81
N PRO A 203 -5.07 -1.89 1.98
CA PRO A 203 -4.15 -2.99 2.31
C PRO A 203 -4.21 -4.15 1.32
N LEU A 204 -5.37 -4.37 0.70
CA LEU A 204 -5.53 -5.43 -0.31
C LEU A 204 -4.58 -5.24 -1.51
N ASN A 205 -4.26 -4.00 -1.86
CA ASN A 205 -3.40 -3.68 -3.00
C ASN A 205 -1.95 -4.12 -2.71
N LEU A 206 -1.46 -3.93 -1.48
CA LEU A 206 -0.14 -4.43 -1.06
C LEU A 206 -0.12 -5.95 -1.04
N VAL A 207 -1.08 -6.57 -0.35
CA VAL A 207 -1.09 -8.04 -0.25
C VAL A 207 -1.24 -8.69 -1.62
N GLY A 208 -2.10 -8.17 -2.49
CA GLY A 208 -2.26 -8.66 -3.86
C GLY A 208 -0.99 -8.50 -4.70
N THR A 209 -0.24 -7.42 -4.52
CA THR A 209 1.07 -7.21 -5.17
C THR A 209 2.10 -8.25 -4.69
N LEU A 210 2.18 -8.49 -3.39
CA LEU A 210 3.08 -9.49 -2.83
C LEU A 210 2.73 -10.90 -3.33
N VAL A 211 1.43 -11.24 -3.38
CA VAL A 211 0.96 -12.51 -3.93
C VAL A 211 1.33 -12.65 -5.41
N ALA A 212 1.12 -11.61 -6.22
CA ALA A 212 1.49 -11.63 -7.64
C ALA A 212 3.00 -11.91 -7.81
N TYR A 213 3.82 -11.21 -7.04
CA TYR A 213 5.28 -11.41 -7.04
C TYR A 213 5.67 -12.83 -6.62
N LEU A 214 5.09 -13.35 -5.53
CA LEU A 214 5.42 -14.69 -5.01
C LEU A 214 4.93 -15.83 -5.90
N THR A 215 3.85 -15.61 -6.65
CA THR A 215 3.34 -16.57 -7.65
C THR A 215 4.03 -16.47 -9.01
N GLY A 216 5.00 -15.54 -9.17
CA GLY A 216 5.67 -15.30 -10.44
C GLY A 216 4.75 -14.72 -11.52
N LYS A 217 3.62 -14.12 -11.12
CA LYS A 217 2.71 -13.47 -12.05
C LYS A 217 3.24 -12.10 -12.48
N PRO A 218 3.05 -11.72 -13.75
CA PRO A 218 3.41 -10.38 -14.20
C PRO A 218 2.60 -9.33 -13.43
N ILE A 219 3.29 -8.26 -13.04
CA ILE A 219 2.69 -7.09 -12.41
C ILE A 219 2.78 -5.96 -13.45
N ASP A 220 1.74 -5.83 -14.28
CA ASP A 220 1.68 -4.78 -15.29
C ASP A 220 1.50 -3.42 -14.59
N LEU A 221 2.42 -2.50 -14.86
CA LEU A 221 2.46 -1.18 -14.24
C LEU A 221 2.03 -0.10 -15.22
N ASP A 222 1.32 0.92 -14.72
CA ASP A 222 1.06 2.14 -15.49
C ASP A 222 2.28 3.08 -15.50
N GLU A 223 2.11 4.27 -16.10
CA GLU A 223 3.16 5.29 -16.21
C GLU A 223 3.68 5.82 -14.87
N TYR A 224 2.91 5.66 -13.79
CA TYR A 224 3.29 6.03 -12.42
C TYR A 224 3.80 4.82 -11.61
N ASN A 225 4.15 3.73 -12.29
CA ASN A 225 4.58 2.46 -11.70
C ASN A 225 3.53 1.81 -10.79
N ARG A 226 2.24 2.06 -11.01
CA ARG A 226 1.15 1.46 -10.20
C ARG A 226 0.64 0.17 -10.82
N PRO A 227 0.36 -0.89 -10.04
CA PRO A 227 -0.24 -2.11 -10.58
C PRO A 227 -1.61 -1.83 -11.21
N THR A 228 -1.72 -2.02 -12.52
CA THR A 228 -2.96 -1.75 -13.30
C THR A 228 -4.15 -2.59 -12.83
N MET A 229 -3.90 -3.76 -12.21
CA MET A 229 -4.94 -4.57 -11.58
C MET A 229 -5.70 -3.84 -10.44
N PHE A 230 -5.11 -2.83 -9.81
CA PHE A 230 -5.75 -2.01 -8.77
C PHE A 230 -5.98 -0.56 -9.19
N TYR A 231 -5.11 -0.03 -10.05
CA TYR A 231 -5.07 1.38 -10.46
C TYR A 231 -5.40 1.57 -11.95
N GLY A 232 -5.95 0.56 -12.65
CA GLY A 232 -6.25 0.64 -14.08
C GLY A 232 -7.58 1.32 -14.44
N LYS A 233 -8.37 1.74 -13.45
CA LYS A 233 -9.65 2.45 -13.65
C LYS A 233 -9.72 3.67 -12.75
N THR A 234 -10.41 4.69 -13.22
CA THR A 234 -10.74 5.85 -12.38
C THR A 234 -11.75 5.46 -11.31
N ILE A 235 -11.76 6.20 -10.20
CA ILE A 235 -12.78 6.08 -9.16
C ILE A 235 -14.16 6.37 -9.74
N HIS A 236 -14.26 7.36 -10.64
CA HIS A 236 -15.52 7.77 -11.25
C HIS A 236 -16.18 6.66 -12.09
N GLU A 237 -15.41 5.91 -12.88
CA GLU A 237 -15.92 4.77 -13.66
C GLU A 237 -16.55 3.67 -12.79
N GLN A 238 -16.19 3.62 -11.51
CA GLN A 238 -16.65 2.60 -10.55
C GLN A 238 -17.68 3.14 -9.55
N CYS A 239 -18.01 4.44 -9.59
CA CYS A 239 -18.78 5.11 -8.56
C CYS A 239 -20.30 4.85 -8.69
N GLU A 240 -20.97 4.55 -7.58
CA GLU A 240 -22.42 4.37 -7.50
C GLU A 240 -23.21 5.64 -7.86
N ARG A 241 -22.61 6.82 -7.73
CA ARG A 241 -23.22 8.11 -8.09
C ARG A 241 -23.00 8.50 -9.54
N LYS A 242 -22.34 7.66 -10.36
CA LYS A 242 -22.07 7.95 -11.78
C LYS A 242 -23.35 8.25 -12.58
N LYS A 243 -24.45 7.54 -12.29
CA LYS A 243 -25.76 7.79 -12.92
C LYS A 243 -26.26 9.24 -12.72
N HIS A 244 -25.99 9.84 -11.56
CA HIS A 244 -26.34 11.22 -11.26
C HIS A 244 -25.43 12.19 -12.03
N PHE A 245 -24.14 11.88 -12.12
CA PHE A 245 -23.21 12.65 -12.96
C PHE A 245 -23.66 12.69 -14.43
N ASP A 246 -23.98 11.52 -15.00
CA ASP A 246 -24.42 11.40 -16.40
C ASP A 246 -25.75 12.13 -16.66
N ALA A 247 -26.58 12.32 -15.62
CA ALA A 247 -27.86 13.02 -15.67
C ALA A 247 -27.77 14.53 -15.37
N GLY A 248 -26.59 15.05 -15.04
CA GLY A 248 -26.41 16.45 -14.62
C GLY A 248 -26.95 16.77 -13.23
N GLU A 249 -27.09 15.76 -12.38
CA GLU A 249 -27.65 15.84 -11.02
C GLU A 249 -26.53 16.01 -9.99
N PHE A 250 -26.19 17.26 -9.68
CA PHE A 250 -25.10 17.63 -8.78
C PHE A 250 -25.60 18.26 -7.49
N ALA A 251 -25.01 17.85 -6.37
CA ALA A 251 -25.29 18.49 -5.08
C ALA A 251 -24.61 19.87 -5.03
N PRO A 252 -25.35 20.98 -4.81
CA PRO A 252 -24.77 22.33 -4.80
C PRO A 252 -24.06 22.67 -3.48
N SER A 253 -24.39 21.96 -2.40
CA SER A 253 -23.80 22.13 -1.06
C SER A 253 -23.98 20.86 -0.22
N PHE A 254 -23.18 20.68 0.82
CA PHE A 254 -23.30 19.52 1.72
C PHE A 254 -24.62 19.46 2.51
N ASN A 255 -25.28 20.61 2.72
CA ASN A 255 -26.56 20.71 3.44
C ASN A 255 -27.80 20.69 2.53
N SER A 256 -27.61 20.51 1.23
CA SER A 256 -28.69 20.48 0.23
C SER A 256 -29.52 19.19 0.31
N GLU A 257 -30.75 19.23 -0.18
CA GLU A 257 -31.58 18.03 -0.29
C GLU A 257 -31.03 17.08 -1.37
N GLU A 258 -30.36 17.61 -2.38
CA GLU A 258 -29.61 16.87 -3.39
C GLU A 258 -28.48 16.04 -2.75
N ALA A 259 -27.70 16.63 -1.84
CA ALA A 259 -26.68 15.90 -1.07
C ALA A 259 -27.33 14.81 -0.20
N ARG A 260 -28.45 15.12 0.47
CA ARG A 260 -29.23 14.15 1.27
C ARG A 260 -29.74 12.98 0.41
N ASN A 261 -30.11 13.24 -0.84
CA ASN A 261 -30.58 12.27 -1.82
C ASN A 261 -29.45 11.54 -2.57
N GLY A 262 -28.19 11.78 -2.21
CA GLY A 262 -27.05 11.04 -2.77
C GLY A 262 -26.65 11.48 -4.18
N TRP A 263 -26.96 12.72 -4.58
CA TRP A 263 -26.55 13.27 -5.87
C TRP A 263 -25.04 13.37 -6.02
N CYS A 264 -24.57 13.55 -7.26
CA CYS A 264 -23.14 13.57 -7.55
C CYS A 264 -22.43 14.74 -6.84
N LEU A 265 -21.22 14.48 -6.33
CA LEU A 265 -20.42 15.44 -5.57
C LEU A 265 -19.43 16.22 -6.45
N TYR A 266 -19.61 16.23 -7.78
CA TYR A 266 -18.68 16.87 -8.70
C TYR A 266 -18.59 18.38 -8.45
N ASP A 267 -19.72 19.08 -8.31
CA ASP A 267 -19.74 20.52 -7.99
C ASP A 267 -19.17 20.86 -6.60
N LEU A 268 -19.03 19.85 -5.74
CA LEU A 268 -18.37 19.95 -4.44
C LEU A 268 -16.88 19.57 -4.50
N GLY A 269 -16.30 19.49 -5.71
CA GLY A 269 -14.86 19.29 -5.92
C GLY A 269 -14.41 17.83 -6.01
N CYS A 270 -15.30 16.88 -6.30
CA CYS A 270 -14.89 15.48 -6.41
C CYS A 270 -13.85 15.26 -7.53
N LYS A 271 -12.66 14.80 -7.16
CA LYS A 271 -11.53 14.45 -8.05
C LYS A 271 -11.59 13.03 -8.60
N GLY A 272 -12.65 12.29 -8.28
CA GLY A 272 -12.86 10.92 -8.74
C GLY A 272 -12.68 10.70 -10.27
N PRO A 273 -13.08 11.66 -11.14
CA PRO A 273 -12.88 11.54 -12.59
C PRO A 273 -11.42 11.50 -13.05
N SER A 274 -10.49 12.09 -12.29
CA SER A 274 -9.06 12.14 -12.62
C SER A 274 -8.20 11.32 -11.64
N THR A 275 -8.82 10.44 -10.85
CA THR A 275 -8.13 9.65 -9.82
C THR A 275 -8.28 8.17 -10.09
N TYR A 276 -7.17 7.46 -10.19
CA TYR A 276 -7.11 6.02 -10.40
C TYR A 276 -6.97 5.29 -9.09
N ASN A 277 -7.96 4.47 -8.75
CA ASN A 277 -7.98 3.64 -7.54
C ASN A 277 -9.14 2.65 -7.57
N ASN A 278 -9.15 1.68 -6.66
CA ASN A 278 -10.21 0.67 -6.53
C ASN A 278 -11.17 0.93 -5.36
N CYS A 279 -11.18 2.15 -4.78
CA CYS A 279 -11.96 2.50 -3.58
C CYS A 279 -13.43 2.05 -3.60
N PRO A 280 -14.23 2.30 -4.68
CA PRO A 280 -15.65 1.94 -4.67
C PRO A 280 -15.88 0.41 -4.73
N LYS A 281 -14.91 -0.32 -5.30
CA LYS A 281 -14.98 -1.77 -5.47
C LYS A 281 -14.45 -2.53 -4.26
N ALA A 282 -13.31 -2.10 -3.72
CA ALA A 282 -12.66 -2.74 -2.58
C ALA A 282 -13.24 -2.29 -1.23
N LEU A 283 -13.79 -1.07 -1.18
CA LEU A 283 -14.16 -0.36 0.03
C LEU A 283 -13.00 -0.22 1.02
N PHE A 284 -13.20 0.50 2.10
CA PHE A 284 -12.32 0.51 3.26
C PHE A 284 -13.05 -0.13 4.44
N ASN A 285 -12.31 -0.93 5.21
CA ASN A 285 -12.82 -1.63 6.40
C ASN A 285 -14.09 -2.46 6.09
N GLN A 286 -14.17 -2.99 4.87
CA GLN A 286 -15.25 -3.85 4.37
C GLN A 286 -16.64 -3.19 4.39
N THR A 287 -16.71 -1.88 4.59
CA THR A 287 -17.98 -1.19 4.88
C THR A 287 -18.22 0.04 4.04
N ASN A 288 -17.23 0.94 3.92
CA ASN A 288 -17.49 2.27 3.36
C ASN A 288 -16.30 2.86 2.63
N TRP A 289 -16.50 3.98 1.94
CA TRP A 289 -15.48 4.74 1.21
C TRP A 289 -15.92 6.22 1.11
N PRO A 290 -15.06 7.17 0.72
CA PRO A 290 -15.35 8.60 0.84
C PRO A 290 -16.69 9.09 0.26
N VAL A 291 -17.00 8.76 -1.00
CA VAL A 291 -18.27 9.21 -1.63
C VAL A 291 -19.47 8.42 -1.10
N GLY A 292 -19.27 7.16 -0.70
CA GLY A 292 -20.27 6.38 0.05
C GLY A 292 -20.64 7.07 1.38
N ALA A 293 -19.69 7.76 2.01
CA ALA A 293 -19.88 8.60 3.19
C ALA A 293 -20.37 10.03 2.89
N GLY A 294 -20.60 10.39 1.63
CA GLY A 294 -21.07 11.73 1.23
C GLY A 294 -19.98 12.78 1.06
N HIS A 295 -18.70 12.40 1.01
CA HIS A 295 -17.58 13.32 0.84
C HIS A 295 -16.91 13.17 -0.54
N PRO A 296 -16.54 14.28 -1.23
CA PRO A 296 -15.81 14.20 -2.50
C PRO A 296 -14.48 13.46 -2.35
N CYS A 297 -14.09 12.74 -3.40
CA CYS A 297 -12.74 12.22 -3.52
C CYS A 297 -11.74 13.38 -3.65
N ILE A 298 -10.62 13.31 -2.92
CA ILE A 298 -9.54 14.32 -2.97
C ILE A 298 -8.39 13.94 -3.92
N GLY A 299 -8.45 12.77 -4.55
CA GLY A 299 -7.41 12.27 -5.45
C GLY A 299 -6.11 11.81 -4.79
N CYS A 300 -6.21 11.23 -3.58
CA CYS A 300 -5.05 10.93 -2.75
C CYS A 300 -4.06 9.89 -3.30
N SER A 301 -4.38 9.19 -4.41
CA SER A 301 -3.48 8.25 -5.08
C SER A 301 -2.76 8.82 -6.31
N GLU A 302 -3.00 10.09 -6.63
CA GLU A 302 -2.31 10.77 -7.73
C GLU A 302 -1.03 11.48 -7.24
N PRO A 303 0.00 11.58 -8.10
CA PRO A 303 1.18 12.39 -7.83
C PRO A 303 0.80 13.87 -7.63
N GLY A 304 1.46 14.54 -6.66
CA GLY A 304 1.28 15.98 -6.44
C GLY A 304 -0.10 16.42 -5.95
N PHE A 305 -1.00 15.50 -5.56
CA PHE A 305 -2.41 15.83 -5.32
C PHE A 305 -2.67 16.94 -4.28
N TRP A 306 -1.75 17.15 -3.34
CA TRP A 306 -1.85 18.24 -2.36
C TRP A 306 -1.84 19.63 -3.02
N ASP A 307 -1.08 19.79 -4.09
CA ASP A 307 -0.97 21.05 -4.83
C ASP A 307 -1.84 21.03 -6.09
N GLU A 308 -1.81 19.94 -6.86
CA GLU A 308 -2.44 19.88 -8.18
C GLU A 308 -3.97 19.72 -8.11
N LEU A 309 -4.49 19.14 -7.02
CA LEU A 309 -5.92 18.89 -6.84
C LEU A 309 -6.53 19.74 -5.72
N SER A 310 -5.77 20.71 -5.17
CA SER A 310 -6.32 21.73 -4.28
C SER A 310 -6.68 23.01 -5.06
N PRO A 311 -7.67 23.80 -4.62
CA PRO A 311 -8.57 23.59 -3.48
C PRO A 311 -9.50 22.38 -3.66
N PHE A 312 -9.58 21.51 -2.65
CA PHE A 312 -10.27 20.21 -2.80
C PHE A 312 -11.77 20.31 -3.08
N TYR A 313 -12.42 21.43 -2.74
CA TYR A 313 -13.85 21.65 -2.93
C TYR A 313 -14.19 22.48 -4.18
N GLN A 314 -13.29 22.53 -5.16
CA GLN A 314 -13.48 23.21 -6.44
C GLN A 314 -13.09 22.26 -7.58
N ASN A 315 -13.75 22.35 -8.73
CA ASN A 315 -13.42 21.59 -9.95
C ASN A 315 -13.35 22.54 -11.16
#